data_AF-A0A0A9DSU0-F1
#
_entry.id   AF-A0A0A9DSU0-F1
#
_cell.length_a   1.000
_cell.length_b   1.000
_cell.length_c   1.000
_cell.angle_alpha   90.00
_cell.angle_beta   90.00
_cell.angle_gamma   90.00
#
_symmetry.space_group_name_H-M   'P 1'
#
loop_
_entity.id
_entity.type
_entity.pdbx_description
1 polymer ?
#
loop_
_entity_poly.entity_id
_entity_poly.type
_entity_poly.pdbx_seq_one_letter_code
_entity_poly.pdbx_strand_id
1 'polypeptide(L)'
;MDHFMQAWCNALCMIRDDFEKEDAFHGLCAMVAANPSGAVGSLAYICQACASWNEIKSEGLHNEVCQILNGYKQMLGNGGWEQCMSALEPAVVQRLARYGV
;
A
#
# COMPACT_ATOMS: atom_id res chain seq x y z
N MET A 1 0.60 12.66 -7.06
CA MET A 1 1.99 12.30 -6.69
C MET A 1 2.62 11.38 -7.73
N ASP A 2 2.04 11.34 -8.93
CA ASP A 2 2.15 10.16 -9.78
C ASP A 2 3.48 10.07 -10.52
N HIS A 3 4.26 11.16 -10.56
CA HIS A 3 5.55 11.22 -11.23
C HIS A 3 6.65 10.38 -10.57
N PHE A 4 6.53 10.04 -9.28
CA PHE A 4 7.54 9.25 -8.56
C PHE A 4 6.98 8.01 -7.89
N MET A 5 5.68 7.98 -7.58
CA MET A 5 5.07 6.92 -6.79
C MET A 5 5.23 5.53 -7.41
N GLN A 6 5.04 5.40 -8.72
CA GLN A 6 5.24 4.13 -9.40
C GLN A 6 6.69 3.63 -9.24
N ALA A 7 7.68 4.48 -9.52
CA ALA A 7 9.09 4.12 -9.40
C ALA A 7 9.47 3.77 -7.95
N TRP A 8 8.95 4.53 -6.98
CA TRP A 8 9.24 4.32 -5.57
C TRP A 8 8.60 3.04 -5.03
N CYS A 9 7.30 2.81 -5.27
CA CYS A 9 6.62 1.58 -4.89
C CYS A 9 7.26 0.34 -5.53
N ASN A 10 7.67 0.44 -6.79
CA ASN A 10 8.42 -0.64 -7.46
C ASN A 10 9.76 -0.91 -6.79
N ALA A 11 10.50 0.13 -6.38
CA ALA A 11 11.73 -0.04 -5.64
C ALA A 11 11.47 -0.72 -4.28
N LEU A 12 10.45 -0.28 -3.53
CA LEU A 12 10.05 -0.87 -2.26
C LEU A 12 9.71 -2.36 -2.35
N CYS A 13 9.12 -2.80 -3.48
CA CYS A 13 8.84 -4.22 -3.72
C CYS A 13 10.11 -5.09 -3.75
N MET A 14 11.26 -4.51 -4.10
CA MET A 14 12.53 -5.23 -4.29
C MET A 14 13.42 -5.23 -3.04
N ILE A 15 13.13 -4.38 -2.05
CA ILE A 15 13.89 -4.32 -0.80
C ILE A 15 13.49 -5.53 0.07
N ARG A 16 14.49 -6.09 0.76
CA ARG A 16 14.29 -7.15 1.76
C ARG A 16 13.48 -6.62 2.93
N ASP A 17 12.72 -7.49 3.59
CA ASP A 17 11.97 -7.12 4.79
C ASP A 17 12.91 -6.93 5.99
N ASP A 18 13.55 -5.78 6.04
CA ASP A 18 14.47 -5.32 7.09
C ASP A 18 14.12 -3.89 7.53
N PHE A 19 14.98 -3.32 8.39
CA PHE A 19 14.77 -1.99 8.96
C PHE A 19 14.73 -0.89 7.89
N GLU A 20 15.46 -1.04 6.77
CA GLU A 20 15.49 -0.03 5.71
C GLU A 20 14.15 0.02 4.98
N LYS A 21 13.57 -1.16 4.69
CA LYS A 21 12.23 -1.23 4.13
C LYS A 21 11.18 -0.71 5.12
N GLU A 22 11.30 -1.04 6.40
CA GLU A 22 10.39 -0.55 7.43
C GLU A 22 10.38 0.99 7.50
N ASP A 23 11.55 1.62 7.61
CA ASP A 23 11.69 3.07 7.63
C ASP A 23 11.13 3.72 6.35
N ALA A 24 11.42 3.12 5.19
CA ALA A 24 10.91 3.62 3.92
C ALA A 24 9.36 3.51 3.83
N PHE A 25 8.78 2.45 4.40
CA PHE A 25 7.33 2.29 4.47
C PHE A 25 6.66 3.24 5.47
N HIS A 26 7.29 3.57 6.60
CA HIS A 26 6.81 4.65 7.46
C HIS A 26 6.75 5.98 6.69
N GLY A 27 7.78 6.27 5.88
CA GLY A 27 7.78 7.44 4.98
C GLY A 27 6.64 7.39 3.96
N LEU A 28 6.41 6.25 3.31
CA LEU A 28 5.28 6.04 2.39
C LEU A 28 3.95 6.28 3.10
N CYS A 29 3.79 5.72 4.30
CA CYS A 29 2.56 5.83 5.07
C CYS A 29 2.26 7.28 5.45
N ALA A 30 3.26 7.98 5.99
CA ALA A 30 3.14 9.39 6.34
C ALA A 30 2.77 10.27 5.14
N MET A 31 3.42 10.04 3.99
CA MET A 31 3.16 10.81 2.78
C MET A 31 1.74 10.59 2.23
N VAL A 32 1.28 9.34 2.23
CA VAL A 32 -0.09 9.01 1.81
C VAL A 32 -1.12 9.58 2.78
N ALA A 33 -0.89 9.47 4.10
CA ALA A 33 -1.77 10.03 5.12
C ALA A 33 -1.89 11.55 5.01
N ALA A 34 -0.81 12.24 4.64
CA ALA A 34 -0.81 13.69 4.46
C ALA A 34 -1.64 14.16 3.25
N ASN A 35 -1.76 13.34 2.19
CA ASN A 35 -2.54 13.69 1.00
C ASN A 35 -3.06 12.44 0.26
N PRO A 36 -4.12 11.79 0.78
CA PRO A 36 -4.64 10.53 0.23
C PRO A 36 -5.26 10.71 -1.16
N SER A 37 -5.97 11.82 -1.40
CA SER A 37 -6.56 12.12 -2.71
C SER A 37 -5.48 12.30 -3.80
N GLY A 38 -4.32 12.85 -3.45
CA GLY A 38 -3.20 13.01 -4.38
C GLY A 38 -2.43 11.73 -4.70
N ALA A 39 -2.67 10.65 -3.95
CA ALA A 39 -2.03 9.35 -4.14
C ALA A 39 -2.98 8.28 -4.69
N VAL A 40 -4.28 8.57 -4.83
CA VAL A 40 -5.28 7.63 -5.34
C VAL A 40 -4.97 7.09 -6.75
N GLY A 41 -4.39 7.92 -7.62
CA GLY A 41 -3.97 7.52 -8.97
C GLY A 41 -2.83 6.49 -8.96
N SER A 42 -2.12 6.39 -7.85
CA SER A 42 -1.02 5.45 -7.62
C SER A 42 -1.41 4.28 -6.71
N LEU A 43 -2.69 4.12 -6.36
CA LEU A 43 -3.16 3.13 -5.38
C LEU A 43 -2.75 1.69 -5.75
N ALA A 44 -2.82 1.33 -7.02
CA ALA A 44 -2.41 -0.01 -7.47
C ALA A 44 -0.94 -0.31 -7.11
N TYR A 45 -0.04 0.66 -7.27
CA TYR A 45 1.37 0.52 -6.92
C TYR A 45 1.59 0.47 -5.40
N ILE A 46 0.82 1.25 -4.64
CA ILE A 46 0.84 1.21 -3.17
C ILE A 46 0.41 -0.19 -2.68
N CYS A 47 -0.68 -0.71 -3.23
CA CYS A 47 -1.17 -2.06 -2.94
C CYS A 47 -0.13 -3.15 -3.26
N GLN A 48 0.54 -3.04 -4.41
CA GLN A 48 1.64 -3.96 -4.76
C GLN A 48 2.79 -3.87 -3.76
N ALA A 49 3.18 -2.66 -3.36
CA ALA A 49 4.23 -2.45 -2.37
C ALA A 49 3.84 -3.08 -1.01
N CYS A 50 2.62 -2.82 -0.50
CA CYS A 50 2.13 -3.43 0.74
C CYS A 50 2.10 -4.97 0.65
N ALA A 51 1.70 -5.54 -0.49
CA ALA A 51 1.72 -6.97 -0.71
C ALA A 51 3.13 -7.56 -0.76
N SER A 52 4.16 -6.79 -1.12
CA SER A 52 5.54 -7.28 -1.26
C SER A 52 6.18 -7.79 0.03
N TRP A 53 5.71 -7.31 1.19
CA TRP A 53 6.18 -7.78 2.49
C TRP A 53 5.90 -9.27 2.67
N ASN A 54 6.86 -10.08 3.08
CA ASN A 54 6.61 -11.45 3.54
C ASN A 54 5.92 -11.41 4.91
N GLU A 55 6.48 -10.63 5.82
CA GLU A 55 5.95 -10.40 7.16
C GLU A 55 6.35 -8.99 7.62
N ILE A 56 5.39 -8.22 8.14
CA ILE A 56 5.67 -6.97 8.84
C ILE A 56 5.76 -7.31 10.33
N LYS A 57 6.96 -7.21 10.91
CA LYS A 57 7.20 -7.53 12.32
C LYS A 57 6.84 -6.39 13.27
N SER A 58 6.94 -5.16 12.80
CA SER A 58 6.59 -3.96 13.56
C SER A 58 5.08 -3.78 13.62
N GLU A 59 4.51 -3.86 14.82
CA GLU A 59 3.08 -3.61 15.03
C GLU A 59 2.70 -2.18 14.60
N GLY A 60 3.58 -1.21 14.83
CA GLY A 60 3.39 0.18 14.41
C GLY A 60 3.22 0.28 12.91
N LEU A 61 4.16 -0.26 12.14
CA LEU A 61 4.06 -0.24 10.67
C LEU A 61 2.85 -1.05 10.17
N HIS A 62 2.57 -2.21 10.78
CA HIS A 62 1.41 -3.01 10.41
C HIS A 62 0.11 -2.19 10.54
N ASN A 63 -0.05 -1.46 11.65
CA ASN A 63 -1.20 -0.61 11.89
C ASN A 63 -1.31 0.54 10.88
N GLU A 64 -0.20 1.19 10.53
CA GLU A 64 -0.17 2.25 9.52
C GLU A 64 -0.59 1.75 8.13
N VAL A 65 -0.06 0.60 7.70
CA VAL A 65 -0.44 -0.04 6.43
C VAL A 65 -1.93 -0.38 6.43
N CYS A 66 -2.44 -0.99 7.50
CA CYS A 66 -3.86 -1.30 7.65
C CYS A 66 -4.72 -0.04 7.58
N GLN A 67 -4.35 1.04 8.27
CA GLN A 67 -5.10 2.30 8.27
C GLN A 67 -5.18 2.90 6.88
N ILE A 68 -4.09 2.88 6.11
CA ILE A 68 -4.07 3.43 4.75
C ILE A 68 -4.95 2.62 3.81
N LEU A 69 -4.79 1.29 3.79
CA LEU A 69 -5.57 0.43 2.89
C LEU A 69 -7.08 0.53 3.21
N ASN A 70 -7.44 0.50 4.50
CA ASN A 70 -8.83 0.67 4.91
C ASN A 70 -9.35 2.09 4.62
N GLY A 71 -8.51 3.11 4.76
CA GLY A 71 -8.82 4.48 4.38
C GLY A 71 -9.16 4.61 2.90
N TYR A 72 -8.39 3.99 2.01
CA TYR A 72 -8.70 3.96 0.58
C TYR A 72 -9.96 3.16 0.27
N LYS A 73 -10.16 2.01 0.91
CA LYS A 73 -11.38 1.21 0.75
C LYS A 73 -12.63 2.02 1.10
N GLN A 74 -12.59 2.77 2.19
CA GLN A 74 -13.69 3.66 2.59
C GLN A 74 -13.83 4.86 1.65
N MET A 75 -12.73 5.50 1.26
CA MET A 75 -12.73 6.70 0.42
C MET A 75 -13.26 6.44 -0.99
N LEU A 76 -12.88 5.31 -1.59
CA LEU A 76 -13.31 4.98 -2.95
C LEU A 76 -14.81 4.64 -3.01
N GLY A 77 -15.31 3.90 -2.01
CA GLY A 77 -16.73 3.51 -1.93
C GLY A 77 -17.29 2.89 -3.21
N ASN A 78 -18.61 2.69 -3.29
CA ASN A 78 -19.37 2.46 -4.54
C ASN A 78 -18.73 1.54 -5.61
N GLY A 79 -18.02 0.47 -5.23
CA GLY A 79 -17.35 -0.43 -6.17
C GLY A 79 -15.94 -0.02 -6.62
N GLY A 80 -15.47 1.18 -6.27
CA GLY A 80 -14.16 1.70 -6.70
C GLY A 80 -12.98 0.92 -6.11
N TRP A 81 -13.11 0.45 -4.87
CA TRP A 81 -12.11 -0.45 -4.26
C TRP A 81 -12.04 -1.77 -5.00
N GLU A 82 -13.18 -2.38 -5.28
CA GLU A 82 -13.31 -3.65 -6.01
C GLU A 82 -12.74 -3.52 -7.43
N GLN A 83 -13.00 -2.39 -8.10
CA GLN A 83 -12.41 -2.09 -9.40
C GLN A 83 -10.88 -2.02 -9.31
N CYS A 84 -10.33 -1.33 -8.30
CA CYS A 84 -8.89 -1.29 -8.06
C CYS A 84 -8.32 -2.70 -7.82
N MET A 85 -8.97 -3.51 -6.99
CA MET A 85 -8.52 -4.89 -6.72
C MET A 85 -8.57 -5.77 -7.97
N SER A 86 -9.58 -5.60 -8.83
CA SER A 86 -9.67 -6.36 -10.10
C SER A 86 -8.57 -6.03 -11.11
N ALA A 87 -7.91 -4.86 -10.97
CA ALA A 87 -6.79 -4.45 -11.81
C ALA A 87 -5.44 -5.00 -11.31
N LEU A 88 -5.41 -5.64 -10.14
CA LEU A 88 -4.21 -6.24 -9.54
C LEU A 88 -4.12 -7.73 -9.86
N GLU A 89 -2.89 -8.23 -9.88
CA GLU A 89 -2.63 -9.67 -9.98
C GLU A 89 -3.30 -10.43 -8.81
N PRO A 90 -3.91 -11.62 -9.04
CA PRO A 90 -4.62 -12.35 -7.99
C PRO A 90 -3.79 -12.63 -6.73
N ALA A 91 -2.48 -12.91 -6.91
CA ALA A 91 -1.57 -13.14 -5.80
C ALA A 91 -1.36 -11.88 -4.93
N VAL A 92 -1.41 -10.70 -5.51
CA VAL A 92 -1.33 -9.42 -4.78
C VAL A 92 -2.58 -9.25 -3.92
N VAL A 93 -3.77 -9.46 -4.50
CA VAL A 93 -5.05 -9.37 -3.79
C VAL A 93 -5.10 -10.35 -2.62
N GLN A 94 -4.68 -11.60 -2.82
CA GLN A 94 -4.63 -12.60 -1.76
C GLN A 94 -3.71 -12.18 -0.61
N ARG A 95 -2.56 -11.57 -0.90
CA ARG A 95 -1.63 -11.07 0.14
C ARG A 95 -2.19 -9.87 0.88
N LEU A 96 -2.96 -9.02 0.22
CA LEU A 96 -3.59 -7.85 0.86
C LEU A 96 -4.68 -8.24 1.86
N ALA A 97 -5.34 -9.38 1.67
CA ALA A 97 -6.38 -9.86 2.58
C ALA A 97 -5.89 -10.01 4.04
N ARG A 98 -4.59 -10.19 4.28
CA ARG A 98 -4.01 -10.24 5.64
C ARG A 98 -4.14 -8.92 6.42
N TYR A 99 -4.43 -7.82 5.73
CA TYR A 99 -4.65 -6.49 6.31
C TYR A 99 -6.15 -6.17 6.49
N GLY A 100 -7.05 -7.14 6.29
CA GLY A 100 -8.49 -6.99 6.49
C GLY A 100 -9.22 -6.19 5.41
N VAL A 101 -8.60 -6.02 4.23
CA VAL A 101 -9.16 -5.25 3.10
C VAL A 101 -9.66 -6.10 1.95
#